data_AF-A0A959NGE6-F1
#
_entry.id   AF-A0A959NGE6-F1
#
_cell.length_a   1.000
_cell.length_b   1.000
_cell.length_c   1.000
_cell.angle_alpha   90.00
_cell.angle_beta   90.00
_cell.angle_gamma   90.00
#
_symmetry.space_group_name_H-M   'P 1'
#
loop_
_entity.id
_entity.type
_entity.pdbx_description
1 polymer ?
#
loop_
_entity_poly.entity_id
_entity_poly.type
_entity_poly.pdbx_seq_one_letter_code
_entity_poly.pdbx_strand_id
1 'polypeptide(L)' 'LGYPEYSIGPLMTPDYVYVYPWNTIEEVFATIRKYGKDSETINVIYVINELGELLDDIRISDFILNAPDK' A
#
# COMPACT_ATOMS: atom_id res chain seq x y z
N LEU A 1 -9.31 15.75 -15.53
CA LEU A 1 -9.09 14.30 -15.69
C LEU A 1 -7.65 14.13 -16.14
N GLY A 2 -6.75 14.06 -15.16
CA GLY A 2 -5.38 14.56 -15.30
C GLY A 2 -4.34 13.47 -15.46
N TYR A 3 -4.23 12.89 -16.66
CA TYR A 3 -3.04 12.14 -17.05
C TYR A 3 -2.79 12.28 -18.56
N PRO A 4 -1.53 12.50 -19.00
CA PRO A 4 -1.20 12.65 -20.41
C PRO A 4 -1.38 11.34 -21.20
N GLU A 5 -1.63 11.47 -22.51
CA GLU A 5 -2.04 10.41 -23.45
C GLU A 5 -1.06 9.23 -23.57
N TYR A 6 0.19 9.41 -23.14
CA TYR A 6 1.24 8.37 -23.12
C TYR A 6 1.67 7.96 -21.71
N SER A 7 0.90 8.32 -20.69
CA SER A 7 1.16 7.86 -19.34
C SER A 7 0.63 6.45 -19.14
N ILE A 8 1.37 5.65 -18.38
CA ILE A 8 0.93 4.39 -17.78
C ILE A 8 -0.21 4.57 -16.75
N GLY A 9 -0.64 5.81 -16.48
CA GLY A 9 -1.68 6.16 -15.50
C GLY A 9 -3.02 5.43 -15.68
N PRO A 10 -3.50 5.16 -16.91
CA PRO A 10 -4.73 4.38 -17.13
C PRO A 10 -4.56 2.86 -16.97
N LEU A 11 -3.32 2.34 -16.90
CA LEU A 11 -3.01 0.92 -16.73
C LEU A 11 -2.78 0.52 -15.27
N MET A 12 -2.63 1.51 -14.38
CA MET A 12 -2.50 1.28 -12.95
C MET A 12 -3.91 1.25 -12.34
N THR A 13 -4.35 0.08 -11.88
CA THR A 13 -5.60 -0.04 -11.12
C THR A 13 -5.51 0.90 -9.91
N PRO A 14 -6.48 1.80 -9.67
CA PRO A 14 -6.38 2.81 -8.62
C PRO A 14 -6.44 2.25 -7.20
N ASP A 15 -6.64 0.93 -7.06
CA ASP A 15 -6.79 0.24 -5.79
C ASP A 15 -5.41 -0.15 -5.20
N TYR A 16 -4.57 0.84 -4.93
CA TYR A 16 -3.34 0.64 -4.15
C TYR A 16 -3.53 1.11 -2.71
N VAL A 17 -2.97 0.35 -1.77
CA VAL A 17 -2.94 0.73 -0.36
C VAL A 17 -1.58 1.33 -0.05
N TYR A 18 -1.60 2.47 0.64
CA TYR A 18 -0.40 3.11 1.12
C TYR A 18 -0.48 3.38 2.63
N VAL A 19 0.68 3.51 3.24
CA VAL A 19 0.87 3.90 4.64
C VAL A 19 1.99 4.93 4.72
N TYR A 20 2.09 5.60 5.85
CA TYR A 20 3.16 6.54 6.13
C TYR A 20 4.25 5.90 6.97
N PRO A 21 5.51 6.36 6.89
CA PRO A 21 6.64 5.76 7.62
C PRO A 21 6.53 5.93 9.15
N TRP A 22 5.69 6.84 9.63
CA TRP A 22 5.39 7.01 11.06
C TRP A 22 4.17 6.22 11.53
N ASN A 23 3.50 5.44 10.65
CA ASN A 23 2.39 4.62 11.09
C ASN A 23 2.86 3.45 11.97
N THR A 24 2.09 3.16 13.01
CA THR A 24 2.35 1.99 13.84
C THR A 24 1.94 0.71 13.12
N ILE A 25 2.51 -0.42 13.54
CA ILE A 25 2.14 -1.75 13.01
C ILE A 25 0.63 -1.98 13.11
N GLU A 26 0.00 -1.55 14.21
CA GLU A 26 -1.45 -1.68 14.43
C GLU A 26 -2.26 -0.86 13.41
N GLU A 27 -1.84 0.38 13.13
CA GLU A 27 -2.48 1.25 12.14
C GLU A 27 -2.35 0.69 10.72
N VAL A 28 -1.18 0.13 10.39
CA VAL A 28 -0.93 -0.56 9.12
C VAL A 28 -1.88 -1.75 9.00
N PHE A 29 -1.96 -2.63 10.00
CA PHE A 29 -2.90 -3.77 9.99
C PHE A 29 -4.37 -3.34 9.95
N ALA A 30 -4.74 -2.25 10.62
CA ALA A 30 -6.09 -1.70 10.54
C ALA A 30 -6.42 -1.23 9.12
N THR A 31 -5.46 -0.57 8.45
CA THR A 31 -5.57 -0.11 7.07
C THR A 31 -5.72 -1.30 6.12
N ILE A 32 -4.85 -2.31 6.24
CA ILE A 32 -4.93 -3.56 5.46
C ILE A 32 -6.29 -4.24 5.66
N ARG A 33 -6.79 -4.38 6.89
CA ARG A 33 -8.08 -5.03 7.16
C ARG A 33 -9.27 -4.22 6.64
N LYS A 34 -9.17 -2.89 6.65
CA LYS A 34 -10.23 -2.00 6.19
C LYS A 34 -10.34 -1.97 4.67
N TYR A 35 -9.21 -1.96 3.97
CA TYR A 35 -9.16 -1.77 2.51
C TYR A 35 -8.84 -3.06 1.73
N GLY A 36 -8.24 -4.06 2.39
CA GLY A 36 -7.88 -5.36 1.80
C GLY A 36 -9.00 -6.41 1.84
N LYS A 37 -10.16 -6.10 2.42
CA LYS A 37 -11.27 -7.06 2.58
C LYS A 37 -11.93 -7.46 1.24
N ASP A 38 -11.85 -6.60 0.23
CA ASP A 38 -12.45 -6.81 -1.09
C ASP A 38 -11.41 -6.99 -2.21
N SER A 39 -10.13 -7.13 -1.86
CA SER A 39 -9.06 -7.17 -2.85
C SER A 39 -8.32 -8.50 -2.83
N GLU A 40 -8.68 -9.36 -3.79
CA GLU A 40 -7.81 -10.45 -4.27
C GLU A 40 -6.42 -9.97 -4.72
N THR A 41 -6.17 -8.66 -4.83
CA THR A 41 -5.04 -8.08 -5.56
C THR A 41 -4.10 -7.22 -4.69
N ILE A 42 -4.45 -6.90 -3.44
CA ILE A 42 -3.57 -6.11 -2.56
C ILE A 42 -2.49 -7.05 -2.00
N ASN A 43 -1.41 -7.17 -2.75
CA ASN A 43 -0.20 -7.91 -2.37
C ASN A 43 0.94 -7.00 -1.89
N VAL A 44 0.84 -5.70 -2.20
CA VAL A 44 1.89 -4.70 -1.97
C VAL A 44 1.27 -3.49 -1.27
N ILE A 45 1.94 -3.02 -0.22
CA ILE A 45 1.63 -1.78 0.49
C ILE A 45 2.75 -0.80 0.20
N TYR A 46 2.40 0.40 -0.25
CA TYR A 46 3.37 1.43 -0.52
C TYR A 46 3.59 2.31 0.71
N VAL A 47 4.84 2.62 1.03
CA VAL A 47 5.20 3.59 2.06
C VAL A 47 5.45 4.92 1.35
N ILE A 48 4.68 5.95 1.70
CA ILE A 48 4.80 7.29 1.08
C ILE A 48 5.11 8.36 2.12
N ASN A 49 5.68 9.47 1.69
CA ASN A 49 5.84 10.67 2.53
C ASN A 49 4.63 11.63 2.40
N GLU A 50 4.67 12.74 3.14
CA GLU A 50 3.61 13.77 3.10
C GLU A 50 3.49 14.47 1.73
N LEU A 51 4.53 14.40 0.90
CA LEU A 51 4.53 14.94 -0.47
C LEU A 51 3.92 13.96 -1.48
N GLY A 52 3.55 12.76 -1.04
CA GLY A 52 3.03 11.69 -1.90
C GLY A 52 4.12 10.94 -2.67
N GLU A 53 5.39 11.11 -2.30
CA GLU A 53 6.51 10.41 -2.92
C GLU A 53 6.63 9.00 -2.36
N LEU A 54 6.89 8.03 -3.23
CA LEU A 54 7.15 6.65 -2.86
C LEU A 54 8.50 6.55 -2.16
N LEU A 55 8.49 6.08 -0.92
CA LEU A 55 9.69 5.79 -0.15
C LEU A 55 10.09 4.32 -0.26
N ASP A 56 9.11 3.42 -0.14
CA ASP A 56 9.35 1.97 -0.11
C ASP A 56 8.08 1.17 -0.45
N ASP A 57 8.21 -0.14 -0.71
CA ASP A 57 7.09 -1.05 -0.90
C ASP A 57 7.23 -2.34 -0.08
N ILE A 58 6.15 -2.77 0.56
CA ILE A 58 6.12 -3.91 1.47
C ILE A 58 5.16 -4.95 0.92
N ARG A 59 5.65 -6.17 0.71
CA ARG A 59 4.79 -7.30 0.37
C ARG A 59 4.06 -7.81 1.60
N ILE A 60 2.74 -7.92 1.49
CA ILE A 60 1.90 -8.40 2.60
C ILE A 60 2.26 -9.82 3.00
N SER A 61 2.63 -10.67 2.04
CA SER A 61 3.10 -12.03 2.33
C SER A 61 4.33 -12.02 3.24
N ASP A 62 5.30 -11.14 3.00
CA ASP A 62 6.50 -11.02 3.84
C ASP A 62 6.13 -10.46 5.22
N PHE A 63 5.17 -9.54 5.28
CA PHE A 63 4.73 -8.92 6.53
C PHE A 63 3.92 -9.86 7.44
N ILE A 64 3.00 -10.67 6.89
CA ILE A 64 2.18 -11.64 7.65
C ILE A 64 3.04 -12.79 8.18
N LEU A 65 4.01 -13.26 7.38
CA LEU A 65 4.88 -14.36 7.77
C LEU A 65 5.90 -13.98 8.85
N ASN A 66 6.22 -12.67 8.97
CA ASN A 66 7.08 -12.12 10.01
C ASN A 66 6.26 -11.53 11.17
N ALA A 67 5.18 -12.21 11.59
CA ALA A 67 4.38 -11.79 12.74
C ALA A 67 5.28 -11.36 13.91
N PRO A 68 4.98 -10.23 14.59
CA PRO A 68 5.85 -9.61 15.60
C PRO A 68 5.99 -10.40 16.92
N ASP A 69 5.82 -11.72 16.89
CA ASP A 69 6.15 -12.61 18.00
C ASP A 69 7.65 -12.92 18.00
N LYS A 70 8.43 -11.91 18.38
CA LYS A 70 9.59 -12.04 19.29
C LYS A 70 10.03 -10.70 19.86
#